data_AF-A0A7Y4UG50-F1
#
_entry.id   AF-A0A7Y4UG50-F1
#
_cell.length_a   1.000
_cell.length_b   1.000
_cell.length_c   1.000
_cell.angle_alpha   90.00
_cell.angle_beta   90.00
_cell.angle_gamma   90.00
#
_symmetry.space_group_name_H-M   'P 1'
#
loop_
_entity.id
_entity.type
_entity.pdbx_description
1 polymer ?
#
loop_
_entity_poly.entity_id
_entity_poly.type
_entity_poly.pdbx_seq_one_letter_code
_entity_poly.pdbx_strand_id
1 'polypeptide(L)' 'HGLKHIGRRLGIPREKLFNIFATHGNQVAASLPTALHEAIAQDRIRRGDRVLLLGTSAGVSLGGMVIEY' A
#
# COMPACT_ATOMS: atom_id res chain seq x y z
N HIS A 1 7.52 8.54 -4.84
CA HIS A 1 6.78 9.80 -5.15
C HIS A 1 5.30 9.58 -5.47
N GLY A 2 4.92 8.55 -6.25
CA GLY A 2 3.51 8.28 -6.63
C GLY A 2 2.54 8.05 -5.45
N LEU A 3 2.87 7.16 -4.51
CA LEU A 3 1.97 6.82 -3.39
C LEU A 3 1.58 8.04 -2.52
N LYS A 4 2.52 8.95 -2.27
CA LYS A 4 2.25 10.19 -1.51
C LYS A 4 1.29 11.12 -2.27
N HIS A 5 1.38 11.19 -3.59
CA HIS A 5 0.49 11.99 -4.42
C HIS A 5 -0.94 11.44 -4.38
N ILE A 6 -1.07 10.11 -4.45
CA ILE A 6 -2.39 9.46 -4.43
C ILE A 6 -3.01 9.58 -3.04
N GLY A 7 -2.24 9.35 -1.97
CA GLY A 7 -2.72 9.57 -0.60
C GLY A 7 -3.26 10.99 -0.39
N ARG A 8 -2.58 12.01 -0.93
CA ARG A 8 -3.05 13.41 -0.89
C ARG A 8 -4.35 13.61 -1.67
N ARG A 9 -4.46 13.05 -2.89
CA ARG A 9 -5.69 13.15 -3.70
C ARG A 9 -6.89 12.44 -3.07
N LEU A 10 -6.65 11.35 -2.34
CA LEU A 10 -7.68 10.56 -1.66
C LEU A 10 -7.97 11.03 -0.23
N GLY A 11 -7.30 12.08 0.27
CA GLY A 11 -7.48 12.56 1.65
C GLY A 11 -7.00 11.58 2.72
N ILE A 12 -6.10 10.65 2.38
CA ILE A 12 -5.57 9.65 3.32
C ILE A 12 -4.50 10.30 4.20
N PRO A 13 -4.63 10.25 5.54
CA PRO A 13 -3.61 10.75 6.46
C PRO A 13 -2.28 10.04 6.23
N ARG A 14 -1.16 10.77 6.36
CA ARG A 14 0.18 10.27 6.02
C ARG A 14 0.59 9.08 6.89
N GLU A 15 0.17 9.09 8.15
CA GLU A 15 0.37 8.03 9.13
C GLU A 15 -0.35 6.72 8.76
N LYS A 16 -1.38 6.79 7.91
CA LYS A 16 -2.09 5.61 7.37
C LYS A 16 -1.50 5.10 6.05
N LEU A 17 -0.48 5.77 5.51
CA LEU A 17 0.24 5.30 4.33
C LEU A 17 1.39 4.39 4.75
N PHE A 18 1.35 3.15 4.28
CA PHE A 18 2.42 2.18 4.46
C PHE A 18 3.18 1.98 3.13
N ASN A 19 4.52 1.99 3.18
CA ASN A 19 5.36 1.87 1.99
C ASN A 19 6.69 1.20 2.34
N ILE A 20 7.00 0.10 1.64
CA ILE A 20 8.23 -0.68 1.83
C ILE A 20 9.32 -0.34 0.81
N PHE A 21 9.07 0.54 -0.16
CA PHE A 21 9.98 0.77 -1.29
C PHE A 21 11.39 1.22 -0.86
N ALA A 22 11.48 1.95 0.25
CA ALA A 22 12.78 2.41 0.80
C ALA A 22 13.61 1.27 1.40
N THR A 23 12.98 0.19 1.86
CA THR A 23 13.64 -0.94 2.53
C THR A 23 13.74 -2.18 1.64
N HIS A 24 12.83 -2.37 0.68
CA HIS A 24 12.71 -3.58 -0.15
C HIS A 24 12.89 -3.33 -1.65
N GLY A 25 12.97 -2.06 -2.07
CA GLY A 25 13.01 -1.69 -3.48
C GLY A 25 11.71 -1.98 -4.24
N ASN A 26 11.80 -2.00 -5.57
CA ASN A 26 10.67 -2.36 -6.43
C ASN A 26 10.63 -3.87 -6.68
N GLN A 27 9.63 -4.55 -6.13
CA GLN A 27 9.44 -5.99 -6.29
C GLN A 27 8.35 -6.32 -7.32
N VAL A 28 7.96 -5.35 -8.15
CA VAL A 28 6.91 -5.47 -9.17
C VAL A 28 5.62 -6.02 -8.53
N ALA A 29 5.11 -7.17 -8.99
CA ALA A 29 3.87 -7.77 -8.52
C ALA A 29 3.94 -8.19 -7.04
N ALA A 30 5.13 -8.52 -6.52
CA ALA A 30 5.31 -8.91 -5.13
C ALA A 30 5.27 -7.72 -4.15
N SER A 31 5.35 -6.48 -4.63
CA SER A 31 5.41 -5.29 -3.75
C SER A 31 4.17 -5.15 -2.86
N LEU A 32 2.97 -5.45 -3.38
CA LEU A 32 1.73 -5.35 -2.60
C LEU A 32 1.59 -6.44 -1.53
N PRO A 33 1.74 -7.76 -1.84
CA PRO A 33 1.66 -8.78 -0.80
C PRO A 33 2.78 -8.63 0.24
N THR A 34 4.01 -8.24 -0.16
CA THR A 34 5.08 -7.95 0.82
C THR A 34 4.71 -6.76 1.72
N ALA A 35 4.18 -5.67 1.16
CA ALA A 35 3.77 -4.52 1.97
C ALA A 35 2.64 -4.87 2.96
N LEU A 36 1.67 -5.70 2.54
CA LEU A 36 0.61 -6.19 3.41
C LEU A 36 1.19 -7.05 4.55
N HIS A 37 2.06 -8.00 4.22
CA HIS A 37 2.71 -8.86 5.21
C HIS A 37 3.50 -8.05 6.24
N GLU A 38 4.32 -7.11 5.78
CA GLU A 38 5.11 -6.23 6.65
C GLU A 38 4.23 -5.39 7.58
N ALA A 39 3.12 -4.84 7.07
CA ALA A 39 2.19 -4.06 7.89
C ALA A 39 1.50 -4.91 8.98
N ILE A 40 1.19 -6.18 8.67
CA ILE A 40 0.66 -7.14 9.65
C ILE A 40 1.73 -7.49 10.69
N ALA A 41 2.94 -7.83 10.25
CA ALA A 41 4.05 -8.22 11.12
C ALA A 41 4.45 -7.09 12.08
N GLN A 42 4.24 -5.84 11.69
CA GLN A 42 4.49 -4.64 12.50
C GLN A 42 3.26 -4.18 13.33
N ASP A 43 2.21 -5.00 13.44
CA ASP A 43 0.96 -4.70 14.16
C ASP A 43 0.29 -3.38 13.72
N ARG A 44 0.47 -2.99 12.45
CA ARG A 44 -0.15 -1.80 11.84
C ARG A 44 -1.53 -2.09 11.27
N ILE A 45 -1.84 -3.37 11.03
CA ILE A 45 -3.10 -3.88 10.52
C ILE A 45 -3.51 -5.05 11.43
N ARG A 46 -4.76 -5.05 11.87
CA ARG A 46 -5.36 -6.10 12.70
C ARG A 46 -6.59 -6.69 12.02
N ARG A 47 -7.04 -7.84 12.51
CA ARG A 47 -8.27 -8.49 12.02
C ARG A 47 -9.48 -7.56 12.20
N GLY A 48 -10.30 -7.45 11.15
CA GLY A 48 -11.41 -6.50 11.00
C GLY A 48 -11.01 -5.17 10.35
N ASP A 49 -9.73 -4.89 10.11
CA ASP A 49 -9.30 -3.63 9.50
C ASP A 49 -9.58 -3.63 7.99
N ARG A 50 -10.08 -2.50 7.50
CA ARG A 50 -10.21 -2.25 6.06
C ARG A 50 -8.92 -1.68 5.50
N VAL A 51 -8.33 -2.39 4.56
CA VAL A 51 -7.03 -2.06 3.97
C VAL A 51 -7.20 -1.78 2.49
N LEU A 52 -6.71 -0.63 2.04
CA LEU A 52 -6.61 -0.31 0.62
C LEU A 52 -5.21 -0.67 0.11
N LEU A 53 -5.14 -1.71 -0.71
CA LEU A 53 -3.96 -2.01 -1.52
C LEU A 53 -4.02 -1.19 -2.80
N LEU A 54 -2.92 -0.51 -3.12
CA LEU A 54 -2.88 0.41 -4.25
C LEU A 54 -1.53 0.33 -4.96
N GLY A 55 -1.55 0.10 -6.27
CA GLY A 55 -0.35 -0.03 -7.08
C GLY A 55 -0.53 0.54 -8.48
N THR A 56 0.59 0.90 -9.10
CA THR A 56 0.66 1.32 -10.51
C THR A 56 1.31 0.21 -11.32
N SER A 57 0.79 -0.12 -12.49
CA SER A 57 1.41 -1.07 -13.42
C SER A 57 2.27 -0.36 -14.47
N ALA A 58 3.03 -1.12 -15.27
CA ALA A 58 3.74 -0.58 -16.43
C ALA A 58 2.71 -0.05 -17.45
N GLY A 59 2.40 1.25 -17.36
CA GLY A 59 1.33 1.96 -18.06
C GLY A 59 0.82 3.17 -17.26
N VAL A 60 -0.22 3.87 -17.75
CA VAL A 60 -0.87 5.01 -17.03
C VAL A 60 -2.03 4.52 -16.14
N SER A 61 -2.02 3.24 -15.77
CA SER A 61 -3.13 2.60 -15.04
C SER A 61 -2.85 2.50 -13.55
N LEU A 62 -3.83 2.91 -12.76
CA LEU A 62 -3.86 2.74 -11.31
C LEU A 62 -4.80 1.58 -10.98
N GLY A 63 -4.31 0.61 -10.22
CA GLY A 63 -5.10 -0.50 -9.70
C GLY A 63 -5.21 -0.41 -8.18
N GLY A 64 -6.36 -0.78 -7.63
CA GLY A 64 -6.56 -0.85 -6.20
C GLY A 64 -7.56 -1.92 -5.81
N MET A 65 -7.42 -2.43 -4.59
CA MET A 65 -8.30 -3.42 -3.99
C MET A 65 -8.49 -3.07 -2.51
N VAL A 66 -9.75 -3.03 -2.07
CA VAL A 66 -10.06 -2.94 -0.64
C VAL A 66 -10.31 -4.35 -0.14
N ILE A 67 -9.63 -4.70 0.95
CA ILE A 67 -9.85 -5.96 1.67
C ILE A 67 -10.23 -5.66 3.12
N GLU A 68 -10.98 -6.57 3.73
CA GLU A 68 -11.04 -6.69 5.18
C GLU A 68 -10.00 -7.75 5.56
N TYR A 69 -8.97 -7.34 6.30
CA TYR A 69 -7.97 -8.26 6.84
C TYR A 69 -8.47 -8.80 8.15
#